data_AF-X0UZW9-F1
#
_entry.id   AF-X0UZW9-F1
#
_cell.length_a   1.000
_cell.length_b   1.000
_cell.length_c   1.000
_cell.angle_alpha   90.00
_cell.angle_beta   90.00
_cell.angle_gamma   90.00
#
_symmetry.space_group_name_H-M   'P 1'
#
loop_
_entity.id
_entity.type
_entity.pdbx_description
1 polymer ?
#
loop_
_entity_poly.entity_id
_entity_poly.type
_entity_poly.pdbx_seq_one_letter_code
_entity_poly.pdbx_strand_id
1 'polypeptide(L)'
;VLDLKKDGPSVIEIPPGTGPGTVNDAFFRFVTDTGAPGPDRGKGGKYLILPPDYKGDLNPPVGGMEAEVEGEKYFVCKSTSWVNWFIARGFLKDGKPDYSSKLFREGLKVYSLAKKADPPKMEFYNGSTKAFNTIHSTDYKFYEELATVIEREPIEMLEPQLRGVFASIGIQKGKPFAPDERMKGILTKAAEVANATARTMLWYERDKSAFLYEGSNWKRGFVGGSYEFLKDEGMGGRNLDARAQFFYFATVNTPAMTWKLIGKGSQ
;
A
#
# COMPACT_ATOMS: atom_id res chain seq x y z
N VAL A 1 -4.26 -0.07 -9.89
CA VAL A 1 -4.72 0.90 -8.87
C VAL A 1 -6.23 0.95 -8.95
N LEU A 2 -6.92 0.88 -7.82
CA LEU A 2 -8.38 1.01 -7.71
C LEU A 2 -8.72 2.44 -7.28
N ASP A 3 -9.83 2.98 -7.78
CA ASP A 3 -10.43 4.23 -7.33
C ASP A 3 -11.83 3.94 -6.77
N LEU A 4 -11.89 3.67 -5.47
CA LEU A 4 -13.14 3.29 -4.80
C LEU A 4 -14.14 4.45 -4.70
N LYS A 5 -13.70 5.71 -4.89
CA LYS A 5 -14.61 6.87 -4.91
C LYS A 5 -15.41 6.90 -6.20
N LYS A 6 -14.76 6.57 -7.31
CA LYS A 6 -15.37 6.51 -8.63
C LYS A 6 -16.15 5.21 -8.82
N ASP A 7 -15.55 4.08 -8.46
CA ASP A 7 -16.05 2.76 -8.82
C ASP A 7 -16.93 2.14 -7.71
N GLY A 8 -16.93 2.70 -6.50
CA GLY A 8 -17.61 2.13 -5.34
C GLY A 8 -16.95 0.84 -4.86
N PRO A 9 -17.70 -0.06 -4.17
CA PRO A 9 -17.21 -1.39 -3.81
C PRO A 9 -16.64 -2.10 -5.04
N SER A 10 -15.38 -2.51 -4.97
CA SER A 10 -14.65 -3.04 -6.12
C SER A 10 -14.19 -4.48 -5.87
N VAL A 11 -14.37 -5.34 -6.87
CA VAL A 11 -14.03 -6.76 -6.83
C VAL A 11 -12.68 -6.99 -7.51
N ILE A 12 -11.82 -7.78 -6.86
CA ILE A 12 -10.65 -8.40 -7.47
C ILE A 12 -10.86 -9.92 -7.48
N GLU A 13 -11.04 -10.51 -8.66
CA GLU A 13 -11.07 -11.97 -8.83
C GLU A 13 -9.65 -12.48 -9.08
N ILE A 14 -9.14 -13.27 -8.14
CA ILE A 14 -7.80 -13.86 -8.20
C ILE A 14 -7.90 -15.32 -8.64
N PRO A 15 -7.21 -15.75 -9.71
CA PRO A 15 -7.19 -17.15 -10.11
C PRO A 15 -6.32 -17.99 -9.16
N PRO A 16 -6.61 -19.30 -9.00
CA PRO A 16 -5.80 -20.21 -8.19
C PRO A 16 -4.34 -20.26 -8.67
N GLY A 17 -3.43 -20.50 -7.73
CA GLY A 17 -2.00 -20.64 -8.03
C GLY A 17 -1.28 -19.32 -8.34
N THR A 18 -1.93 -18.18 -8.12
CA THR A 18 -1.29 -16.86 -8.23
C THR A 18 -0.93 -16.27 -6.87
N GLY A 19 -0.06 -15.27 -6.88
CA GLY A 19 0.43 -14.59 -5.69
C GLY A 19 1.84 -15.04 -5.28
N PRO A 20 2.38 -14.52 -4.16
CA PRO A 20 1.69 -13.64 -3.21
C PRO A 20 1.31 -12.29 -3.83
N GLY A 21 0.19 -11.73 -3.40
CA GLY A 21 -0.23 -10.37 -3.71
C GLY A 21 -0.71 -9.65 -2.46
N THR A 22 -0.84 -8.33 -2.56
CA THR A 22 -1.32 -7.48 -1.47
C THR A 22 -2.10 -6.29 -2.01
N VAL A 23 -3.04 -5.81 -1.20
CA VAL A 23 -3.76 -4.56 -1.41
C VAL A 23 -3.34 -3.62 -0.29
N ASN A 24 -2.85 -2.44 -0.66
CA ASN A 24 -2.58 -1.36 0.28
C ASN A 24 -3.42 -0.12 -0.06
N ASP A 25 -3.75 0.64 0.97
CA ASP A 25 -4.41 1.92 0.85
C ASP A 25 -3.42 3.01 0.36
N ALA A 26 -3.89 4.24 0.12
CA ALA A 26 -3.08 5.35 -0.41
C ALA A 26 -1.93 5.78 0.52
N PHE A 27 -1.95 5.37 1.79
CA PHE A 27 -0.93 5.67 2.79
C PHE A 27 -0.02 4.47 3.08
N PHE A 28 -0.06 3.46 2.20
CA PHE A 28 0.61 2.18 2.35
C PHE A 28 0.24 1.44 3.64
N ARG A 29 -1.03 1.51 4.05
CA ARG A 29 -1.56 0.63 5.09
C ARG A 29 -2.11 -0.64 4.46
N PHE A 30 -1.88 -1.74 5.15
CA PHE A 30 -2.36 -3.05 4.75
C PHE A 30 -3.89 -3.11 4.74
N VAL A 31 -4.46 -3.59 3.63
CA VAL A 31 -5.90 -3.88 3.50
C VAL A 31 -6.13 -5.38 3.54
N THR A 32 -5.49 -6.13 2.63
CA THR A 32 -5.54 -7.60 2.57
C THR A 32 -4.39 -8.17 1.76
N ASP A 33 -4.07 -9.44 2.00
CA ASP A 33 -3.20 -10.23 1.12
C ASP A 33 -4.04 -11.13 0.20
N THR A 34 -3.42 -11.56 -0.90
CA THR A 34 -3.93 -12.58 -1.81
C THR A 34 -2.88 -13.67 -2.06
N GLY A 35 -3.33 -14.84 -2.51
CA GLY A 35 -2.50 -16.02 -2.71
C GLY A 35 -2.18 -16.71 -1.37
N ALA A 36 -1.03 -17.38 -1.30
CA ALA A 36 -0.66 -18.18 -0.12
C ALA A 36 -0.79 -17.46 1.26
N PRO A 37 -0.39 -16.19 1.43
CA PRO A 37 -0.55 -15.49 2.71
C PRO A 37 -1.98 -14.96 2.96
N GLY A 38 -2.78 -14.80 1.91
CA GLY A 38 -4.12 -14.23 1.97
C GLY A 38 -5.20 -15.20 2.47
N PRO A 39 -6.44 -14.70 2.65
CA PRO A 39 -7.60 -15.51 2.99
C PRO A 39 -7.90 -16.66 2.01
N ASP A 40 -7.58 -16.50 0.73
CA ASP A 40 -7.79 -17.53 -0.30
C ASP A 40 -6.82 -18.71 -0.19
N ARG A 41 -5.72 -18.57 0.58
CA ARG A 41 -4.69 -19.61 0.78
C ARG A 41 -4.14 -20.18 -0.54
N GLY A 42 -4.07 -19.35 -1.58
CA GLY A 42 -3.59 -19.73 -2.92
C GLY A 42 -4.61 -20.49 -3.78
N LYS A 43 -5.84 -20.69 -3.29
CA LYS A 43 -6.93 -21.32 -4.04
C LYS A 43 -7.65 -20.33 -4.96
N GLY A 44 -7.29 -19.05 -4.93
CA GLY A 44 -8.01 -18.01 -5.64
C GLY A 44 -9.37 -17.71 -5.01
N GLY A 45 -10.01 -16.66 -5.49
CA GLY A 45 -11.31 -16.22 -5.00
C GLY A 45 -11.62 -14.78 -5.35
N LYS A 46 -12.78 -14.31 -4.89
CA LYS A 46 -13.24 -12.94 -5.10
C LYS A 46 -12.99 -12.10 -3.85
N TYR A 47 -12.24 -11.03 -3.99
CA TYR A 47 -12.02 -10.05 -2.93
C TYR A 47 -12.92 -8.85 -3.17
N LEU A 48 -13.73 -8.46 -2.19
CA LEU A 48 -14.54 -7.25 -2.26
C LEU A 48 -13.89 -6.17 -1.41
N ILE A 49 -13.37 -5.13 -2.05
CA ILE A 49 -12.76 -3.97 -1.40
C ILE A 49 -13.84 -2.89 -1.24
N LEU A 50 -14.28 -2.68 0.00
CA LEU A 50 -15.25 -1.68 0.37
C LEU A 50 -14.59 -0.30 0.48
N PRO A 51 -15.25 0.78 0.01
CA PRO A 51 -14.77 2.13 0.20
C PRO A 51 -14.80 2.58 1.68
N PRO A 52 -14.04 3.62 2.04
CA PRO A 52 -14.01 4.16 3.41
C PRO A 52 -15.38 4.65 3.89
N ASP A 53 -16.23 5.17 3.00
CA ASP A 53 -17.56 5.66 3.32
C ASP A 53 -18.67 4.60 3.29
N TYR A 54 -18.35 3.33 3.04
CA TYR A 54 -19.34 2.26 2.95
C TYR A 54 -20.29 2.27 4.15
N LYS A 55 -21.60 2.29 3.86
CA LYS A 55 -22.72 2.44 4.82
C LYS A 55 -23.55 1.19 5.05
N GLY A 56 -23.22 0.07 4.41
CA GLY A 56 -23.94 -1.19 4.63
C GLY A 56 -23.47 -1.91 5.90
N ASP A 57 -23.99 -3.12 6.12
CA ASP A 57 -23.82 -3.86 7.38
C ASP A 57 -22.51 -4.66 7.47
N LEU A 58 -21.69 -4.64 6.41
CA LEU A 58 -20.39 -5.32 6.39
C LEU A 58 -19.33 -4.51 7.16
N ASN A 59 -18.75 -5.13 8.19
CA ASN A 59 -17.66 -4.56 9.00
C ASN A 59 -16.48 -5.54 9.11
N PRO A 60 -15.68 -5.70 8.05
CA PRO A 60 -14.56 -6.64 8.06
C PRO A 60 -13.40 -6.13 8.95
N PRO A 61 -12.66 -7.03 9.62
CA PRO A 61 -11.39 -6.67 10.24
C PRO A 61 -10.32 -6.38 9.16
N VAL A 62 -9.19 -5.80 9.59
CA VAL A 62 -7.99 -5.70 8.74
C VAL A 62 -7.57 -7.10 8.28
N GLY A 63 -7.25 -7.26 7.00
CA GLY A 63 -6.98 -8.56 6.38
C GLY A 63 -8.23 -9.28 5.85
N GLY A 64 -9.43 -8.75 6.13
CA GLY A 64 -10.69 -9.18 5.56
C GLY A 64 -11.38 -10.34 6.30
N MET A 65 -12.60 -10.65 5.86
CA MET A 65 -13.40 -11.79 6.32
C MET A 65 -14.15 -12.44 5.16
N GLU A 66 -14.55 -13.70 5.31
CA GLU A 66 -15.50 -14.30 4.38
C GLU A 66 -16.91 -13.79 4.66
N ALA A 67 -17.64 -13.41 3.60
CA ALA A 67 -19.06 -13.09 3.68
C ALA A 67 -19.76 -13.39 2.35
N GLU A 68 -21.07 -13.61 2.42
CA GLU A 68 -21.92 -13.69 1.25
C GLU A 68 -22.43 -12.28 0.92
N VAL A 69 -22.27 -11.85 -0.33
CA VAL A 69 -22.78 -10.58 -0.83
C VAL A 69 -23.55 -10.87 -2.11
N GLU A 70 -24.84 -10.56 -2.12
CA GLU A 70 -25.71 -10.76 -3.29
C GLU A 70 -25.61 -12.19 -3.89
N GLY A 71 -25.60 -13.21 -3.02
CA GLY A 71 -25.59 -14.63 -3.40
C GLY A 71 -24.22 -15.21 -3.77
N GLU A 72 -23.14 -14.44 -3.68
CA GLU A 72 -21.77 -14.91 -3.95
C GLU A 72 -20.87 -14.76 -2.74
N LYS A 73 -19.90 -15.67 -2.59
CA LYS A 73 -18.90 -15.64 -1.52
C LYS A 73 -17.75 -14.70 -1.88
N TYR A 74 -17.42 -13.79 -0.96
CA TYR A 74 -16.29 -12.87 -1.07
C TYR A 74 -15.40 -12.90 0.17
N PHE A 75 -14.12 -12.56 -0.04
CA PHE A 75 -13.24 -12.05 1.00
C PHE A 75 -13.43 -10.53 1.07
N VAL A 76 -14.30 -10.09 1.98
CA VAL A 76 -14.68 -8.69 2.15
C VAL A 76 -13.62 -7.99 2.99
N CYS A 77 -13.09 -6.88 2.47
CA CYS A 77 -12.09 -6.03 3.11
C CYS A 77 -12.56 -4.58 3.03
N LYS A 78 -12.16 -3.72 3.95
CA LYS A 78 -12.49 -2.29 3.90
C LYS A 78 -11.23 -1.45 3.86
N SER A 79 -11.18 -0.53 2.90
CA SER A 79 -10.09 0.44 2.81
C SER A 79 -10.38 1.69 3.64
N THR A 80 -9.33 2.30 4.18
CA THR A 80 -9.36 3.62 4.80
C THR A 80 -9.17 4.77 3.82
N SER A 81 -8.92 4.47 2.53
CA SER A 81 -8.69 5.45 1.46
C SER A 81 -9.50 5.10 0.21
N TRP A 82 -9.70 6.08 -0.67
CA TRP A 82 -10.31 5.88 -1.98
C TRP A 82 -9.36 5.15 -2.92
N VAL A 83 -8.11 5.58 -2.98
CA VAL A 83 -7.12 4.97 -3.87
C VAL A 83 -6.47 3.78 -3.19
N ASN A 84 -6.48 2.64 -3.87
CA ASN A 84 -5.87 1.41 -3.38
C ASN A 84 -4.94 0.82 -4.43
N TRP A 85 -3.79 0.32 -4.00
CA TRP A 85 -2.84 -0.35 -4.87
C TRP A 85 -2.89 -1.85 -4.62
N PHE A 86 -3.39 -2.57 -5.63
CA PHE A 86 -3.23 -4.02 -5.73
C PHE A 86 -1.96 -4.35 -6.52
N ILE A 87 -1.10 -5.16 -5.93
CA ILE A 87 0.06 -5.76 -6.58
C ILE A 87 0.02 -7.27 -6.38
N ALA A 88 0.36 -8.04 -7.40
CA ALA A 88 0.50 -9.49 -7.31
C ALA A 88 1.73 -9.98 -8.05
N ARG A 89 2.35 -11.01 -7.50
CA ARG A 89 3.51 -11.68 -8.08
C ARG A 89 3.07 -12.95 -8.81
N GLY A 90 3.64 -13.16 -9.99
CA GLY A 90 3.62 -14.44 -10.68
C GLY A 90 4.96 -15.14 -10.52
N PHE A 91 4.96 -16.41 -10.15
CA PHE A 91 6.19 -17.20 -10.06
C PHE A 91 6.64 -17.69 -11.44
N LEU A 92 7.96 -17.80 -11.61
CA LEU A 92 8.50 -18.42 -12.81
C LEU A 92 8.24 -19.93 -12.77
N LYS A 93 7.92 -20.50 -13.92
CA LYS A 93 7.90 -21.94 -14.14
C LYS A 93 8.99 -22.27 -15.14
N ASP A 94 9.89 -23.18 -14.77
CA ASP A 94 11.07 -23.55 -15.58
C ASP A 94 11.89 -22.31 -16.01
N GLY A 95 12.01 -21.32 -15.11
CA GLY A 95 12.71 -20.06 -15.35
C GLY A 95 11.98 -19.06 -16.27
N LYS A 96 10.74 -19.34 -16.68
CA LYS A 96 9.98 -18.53 -17.65
C LYS A 96 8.71 -17.90 -17.05
N PRO A 97 8.31 -16.68 -17.49
CA PRO A 97 7.13 -15.98 -16.97
C PRO A 97 5.83 -16.37 -17.68
N ASP A 98 5.89 -17.10 -18.81
CA ASP A 98 4.74 -17.38 -19.69
C ASP A 98 3.55 -17.99 -18.94
N TYR A 99 3.83 -18.96 -18.07
CA TYR A 99 2.83 -19.63 -17.26
C TYR A 99 2.05 -18.64 -16.39
N SER A 100 2.76 -17.82 -15.61
CA SER A 100 2.13 -16.84 -14.73
C SER A 100 1.48 -15.68 -15.48
N SER A 101 2.10 -15.22 -16.57
CA SER A 101 1.52 -14.19 -17.45
C SER A 101 0.18 -14.63 -18.01
N LYS A 102 0.08 -15.89 -18.47
CA LYS A 102 -1.17 -16.48 -18.96
C LYS A 102 -2.23 -16.57 -17.85
N LEU A 103 -1.85 -17.07 -16.67
CA LEU A 103 -2.77 -17.17 -15.51
C LEU A 103 -3.42 -15.82 -15.18
N PHE A 104 -2.63 -14.74 -15.09
CA PHE A 104 -3.19 -13.42 -14.84
C PHE A 104 -4.04 -12.91 -16.01
N ARG A 105 -3.57 -13.06 -17.25
CA ARG A 105 -4.28 -12.55 -18.43
C ARG A 105 -5.65 -13.19 -18.66
N GLU A 106 -5.80 -14.46 -18.30
CA GLU A 106 -7.03 -15.23 -18.49
C GLU A 106 -7.91 -15.25 -17.24
N GLY A 107 -7.32 -15.15 -16.05
CA GLY A 107 -8.02 -15.37 -14.78
C GLY A 107 -8.22 -14.15 -13.89
N LEU A 108 -7.36 -13.13 -13.97
CA LEU A 108 -7.53 -11.91 -13.16
C LEU A 108 -8.66 -11.05 -13.71
N LYS A 109 -9.59 -10.64 -12.85
CA LYS A 109 -10.57 -9.60 -13.16
C LYS A 109 -10.60 -8.55 -12.07
N VAL A 110 -10.81 -7.30 -12.48
CA VAL A 110 -10.98 -6.16 -11.57
C VAL A 110 -12.14 -5.32 -12.08
N TYR A 111 -13.17 -5.13 -11.26
CA TYR A 111 -14.40 -4.45 -11.68
C TYR A 111 -15.18 -3.91 -10.47
N SER A 112 -16.07 -2.94 -10.66
CA SER A 112 -16.98 -2.51 -9.59
C SER A 112 -18.05 -3.57 -9.33
N LEU A 113 -18.44 -3.80 -8.07
CA LEU A 113 -19.47 -4.77 -7.70
C LEU A 113 -20.78 -4.56 -8.49
N ALA A 114 -21.14 -3.30 -8.76
CA ALA A 114 -22.29 -2.93 -9.59
C ALA A 114 -22.25 -3.50 -11.02
N LYS A 115 -21.07 -3.85 -11.54
CA LYS A 115 -20.87 -4.45 -12.87
C LYS A 115 -20.65 -5.97 -12.81
N LYS A 116 -20.86 -6.64 -11.68
CA LYS A 116 -20.54 -8.07 -11.54
C LYS A 116 -21.25 -9.00 -12.53
N ALA A 117 -22.44 -8.63 -12.98
CA ALA A 117 -23.22 -9.42 -13.92
C ALA A 117 -22.64 -9.39 -15.34
N ASP A 118 -21.96 -8.30 -15.70
CA ASP A 118 -21.25 -8.12 -16.96
C ASP A 118 -19.96 -7.31 -16.74
N PRO A 119 -18.91 -7.94 -16.19
CA PRO A 119 -17.67 -7.24 -15.88
C PRO A 119 -16.98 -6.75 -17.15
N PRO A 120 -16.42 -5.52 -17.16
CA PRO A 120 -15.68 -5.02 -18.31
C PRO A 120 -14.47 -5.92 -18.62
N LYS A 121 -14.15 -6.04 -19.92
CA LYS A 121 -12.97 -6.77 -20.37
C LYS A 121 -11.70 -6.14 -19.81
N MET A 122 -10.83 -6.96 -19.22
CA MET A 122 -9.53 -6.52 -18.72
C MET A 122 -8.59 -6.12 -19.85
N GLU A 123 -7.86 -5.03 -19.64
CA GLU A 123 -6.76 -4.59 -20.50
C GLU A 123 -5.42 -4.84 -19.81
N PHE A 124 -4.50 -5.48 -20.52
CA PHE A 124 -3.18 -5.83 -20.00
C PHE A 124 -2.08 -5.13 -20.76
N TYR A 125 -1.44 -4.17 -20.10
CA TYR A 125 -0.32 -3.41 -20.64
C TYR A 125 1.00 -4.10 -20.32
N ASN A 126 1.84 -4.33 -21.33
CA ASN A 126 3.20 -4.79 -21.10
C ASN A 126 4.11 -3.60 -20.77
N GLY A 127 4.65 -3.59 -19.55
CA GLY A 127 5.65 -2.63 -19.06
C GLY A 127 7.10 -3.09 -19.19
N SER A 128 7.34 -4.33 -19.65
CA SER A 128 8.70 -4.85 -19.86
C SER A 128 9.47 -3.94 -20.80
N THR A 129 10.76 -3.73 -20.50
CA THR A 129 11.69 -2.88 -21.26
C THR A 129 11.27 -1.41 -21.43
N LYS A 130 10.21 -0.95 -20.77
CA LYS A 130 9.81 0.45 -20.77
C LYS A 130 10.45 1.15 -19.57
N ALA A 131 10.99 2.34 -19.81
CA ALA A 131 11.43 3.21 -18.72
C ALA A 131 10.21 3.82 -18.03
N PHE A 132 10.17 3.74 -16.70
CA PHE A 132 9.19 4.44 -15.87
C PHE A 132 9.83 4.74 -14.51
N ASN A 133 9.32 5.77 -13.81
CA ASN A 133 9.78 6.16 -12.49
C ASN A 133 8.58 6.25 -11.55
N THR A 134 8.64 5.51 -10.44
CA THR A 134 7.62 5.54 -9.37
C THR A 134 8.14 6.18 -8.08
N ILE A 135 9.33 6.79 -8.12
CA ILE A 135 9.92 7.51 -6.99
C ILE A 135 9.24 8.87 -6.89
N HIS A 136 8.74 9.20 -5.71
CA HIS A 136 8.11 10.49 -5.42
C HIS A 136 9.10 11.65 -5.56
N SER A 137 8.55 12.84 -5.81
CA SER A 137 9.36 14.05 -5.85
C SER A 137 10.07 14.27 -4.51
N THR A 138 11.34 14.68 -4.56
CA THR A 138 12.16 15.01 -3.39
C THR A 138 12.52 16.49 -3.33
N ASP A 139 11.73 17.31 -4.03
CA ASP A 139 11.82 18.76 -4.10
C ASP A 139 10.46 19.37 -3.69
N TYR A 140 10.23 20.65 -3.98
CA TYR A 140 8.98 21.33 -3.68
C TYR A 140 7.72 20.61 -4.22
N LYS A 141 7.80 19.88 -5.34
CA LYS A 141 6.66 19.15 -5.92
C LYS A 141 6.12 18.07 -5.00
N PHE A 142 6.92 17.58 -4.04
CA PHE A 142 6.46 16.68 -2.98
C PHE A 142 5.22 17.25 -2.26
N TYR A 143 5.21 18.55 -1.98
CA TYR A 143 4.10 19.19 -1.28
C TYR A 143 2.86 19.34 -2.16
N GLU A 144 3.03 19.47 -3.47
CA GLU A 144 1.92 19.46 -4.44
C GLU A 144 1.31 18.05 -4.56
N GLU A 145 2.14 17.01 -4.61
CA GLU A 145 1.72 15.62 -4.56
C GLU A 145 0.95 15.34 -3.25
N LEU A 146 1.49 15.77 -2.11
CA LEU A 146 0.84 15.63 -0.81
C LEU A 146 -0.49 16.36 -0.76
N ALA A 147 -0.56 17.61 -1.21
CA ALA A 147 -1.81 18.38 -1.27
C ALA A 147 -2.86 17.68 -2.14
N THR A 148 -2.44 17.12 -3.27
CA THR A 148 -3.32 16.33 -4.17
C THR A 148 -3.90 15.11 -3.46
N VAL A 149 -3.09 14.38 -2.68
CA VAL A 149 -3.56 13.23 -1.90
C VAL A 149 -4.54 13.68 -0.81
N ILE A 150 -4.23 14.73 -0.06
CA ILE A 150 -5.10 15.25 1.01
C ILE A 150 -6.45 15.74 0.47
N GLU A 151 -6.46 16.35 -0.71
CA GLU A 151 -7.71 16.78 -1.35
C GLU A 151 -8.55 15.58 -1.81
N ARG A 152 -7.91 14.56 -2.40
CA ARG A 152 -8.59 13.37 -2.90
C ARG A 152 -9.20 12.52 -1.77
N GLU A 153 -8.39 12.17 -0.77
CA GLU A 153 -8.66 11.15 0.25
C GLU A 153 -9.66 11.60 1.34
N PRO A 154 -10.37 10.68 2.04
CA PRO A 154 -11.30 11.08 3.10
C PRO A 154 -10.55 11.71 4.28
N ILE A 155 -11.21 12.59 5.04
CA ILE A 155 -10.56 13.31 6.14
C ILE A 155 -10.15 12.36 7.27
N GLU A 156 -10.88 11.27 7.45
CA GLU A 156 -10.65 10.19 8.40
C GLU A 156 -9.45 9.32 8.03
N MET A 157 -8.91 9.44 6.81
CA MET A 157 -7.73 8.67 6.40
C MET A 157 -6.55 8.91 7.34
N LEU A 158 -6.38 10.15 7.82
CA LEU A 158 -5.28 10.56 8.69
C LEU A 158 -5.79 11.12 10.02
N GLU A 159 -5.08 10.80 11.10
CA GLU A 159 -5.39 11.29 12.44
C GLU A 159 -5.30 12.83 12.53
N PRO A 160 -6.08 13.48 13.44
CA PRO A 160 -6.08 14.92 13.60
C PRO A 160 -4.69 15.55 13.79
N GLN A 161 -3.79 14.87 14.51
CA GLN A 161 -2.45 15.38 14.80
C GLN A 161 -1.62 15.54 13.51
N LEU A 162 -1.58 14.51 12.64
CA LEU A 162 -0.84 14.57 11.39
C LEU A 162 -1.46 15.58 10.41
N ARG A 163 -2.80 15.67 10.39
CA ARG A 163 -3.50 16.73 9.62
C ARG A 163 -3.14 18.13 10.11
N GLY A 164 -2.97 18.33 11.42
CA GLY A 164 -2.51 19.59 12.01
C GLY A 164 -1.11 19.98 11.53
N VAL A 165 -0.18 19.02 11.42
CA VAL A 165 1.16 19.24 10.85
C VAL A 165 1.06 19.72 9.40
N PHE A 166 0.22 19.09 8.58
CA PHE A 166 0.02 19.52 7.18
C PHE A 166 -0.65 20.89 7.07
N ALA A 167 -1.65 21.16 7.91
CA ALA A 167 -2.32 22.46 7.93
C ALA A 167 -1.37 23.60 8.31
N SER A 168 -0.37 23.34 9.16
CA SER A 168 0.64 24.33 9.58
C SER A 168 1.50 24.87 8.43
N ILE A 169 1.58 24.13 7.32
CA ILE A 169 2.30 24.52 6.09
C ILE A 169 1.34 24.86 4.94
N GLY A 170 0.04 25.01 5.23
CA GLY A 170 -0.98 25.40 4.25
C GLY A 170 -1.62 24.25 3.48
N ILE A 171 -1.35 22.99 3.83
CA ILE A 171 -2.02 21.83 3.21
C ILE A 171 -3.21 21.41 4.06
N GLN A 172 -4.42 21.71 3.59
CA GLN A 172 -5.66 21.39 4.28
C GLN A 172 -6.73 20.97 3.27
N LYS A 173 -7.43 19.87 3.54
CA LYS A 173 -8.54 19.39 2.72
C LYS A 173 -9.59 20.50 2.52
N GLY A 174 -10.05 20.68 1.28
CA GLY A 174 -11.02 21.70 0.89
C GLY A 174 -10.45 23.11 0.77
N LYS A 175 -9.12 23.29 0.89
CA LYS A 175 -8.45 24.57 0.67
C LYS A 175 -7.38 24.43 -0.42
N PRO A 176 -7.29 25.36 -1.37
CA PRO A 176 -6.20 25.37 -2.34
C PRO A 176 -4.84 25.47 -1.63
N PHE A 177 -3.88 24.64 -2.03
CA PHE A 177 -2.49 24.79 -1.62
C PHE A 177 -1.81 25.86 -2.47
N ALA A 178 -1.83 27.10 -1.97
CA ALA A 178 -1.29 28.27 -2.66
C ALA A 178 -0.30 29.04 -1.74
N PRO A 179 0.86 28.46 -1.42
CA PRO A 179 1.85 29.12 -0.57
C PRO A 179 2.44 30.35 -1.25
N ASP A 180 2.72 31.39 -0.46
CA ASP A 180 3.46 32.56 -0.92
C ASP A 180 4.94 32.23 -1.18
N GLU A 181 5.68 33.16 -1.78
CA GLU A 181 7.10 32.97 -2.11
C GLU A 181 7.96 32.63 -0.89
N ARG A 182 7.61 33.19 0.29
CA ARG A 182 8.30 32.87 1.54
C ARG A 182 8.10 31.40 1.93
N MET A 183 6.86 30.92 1.93
CA MET A 183 6.53 29.55 2.28
C MET A 183 7.07 28.56 1.25
N LYS A 184 6.99 28.86 -0.06
CA LYS A 184 7.65 28.05 -1.09
C LYS A 184 9.15 27.89 -0.83
N GLY A 185 9.85 28.98 -0.51
CA GLY A 185 11.27 28.93 -0.18
C GLY A 185 11.60 28.08 1.06
N ILE A 186 10.73 28.08 2.08
CA ILE A 186 10.85 27.20 3.25
C ILE A 186 10.66 25.73 2.85
N LEU A 187 9.60 25.44 2.10
CA LEU A 187 9.25 24.08 1.70
C LEU A 187 10.30 23.46 0.77
N THR A 188 10.87 24.22 -0.17
CA THR A 188 11.98 23.74 -1.00
C THR A 188 13.17 23.28 -0.15
N LYS A 189 13.62 24.11 0.79
CA LYS A 189 14.72 23.75 1.70
C LYS A 189 14.35 22.58 2.62
N ALA A 190 13.10 22.53 3.08
CA ALA A 190 12.62 21.43 3.90
C ALA A 190 12.64 20.10 3.14
N ALA A 191 12.25 20.07 1.86
CA ALA A 191 12.34 18.88 1.02
C ALA A 191 13.79 18.41 0.82
N GLU A 192 14.72 19.33 0.57
CA GLU A 192 16.15 19.00 0.44
C GLU A 192 16.70 18.33 1.72
N VAL A 193 16.43 18.93 2.88
CA VAL A 193 16.87 18.40 4.19
C VAL A 193 16.15 17.07 4.50
N ALA A 194 14.85 16.97 4.23
CA ALA A 194 14.09 15.75 4.48
C ALA A 194 14.58 14.58 3.62
N ASN A 195 14.89 14.83 2.34
CA ASN A 195 15.45 13.81 1.45
C ASN A 195 16.82 13.34 1.94
N ALA A 196 17.70 14.26 2.34
CA ALA A 196 19.00 13.90 2.93
C ALA A 196 18.82 13.10 4.23
N THR A 197 17.85 13.46 5.06
CA THR A 197 17.53 12.78 6.33
C THR A 197 17.03 11.36 6.07
N ALA A 198 16.04 11.17 5.19
CA ALA A 198 15.49 9.86 4.84
C ALA A 198 16.54 8.92 4.25
N ARG A 199 17.38 9.42 3.35
CA ARG A 199 18.53 8.69 2.81
C ARG A 199 19.55 8.32 3.89
N THR A 200 19.81 9.23 4.83
CA THR A 200 20.75 8.97 5.92
C THR A 200 20.22 7.90 6.86
N MET A 201 18.93 7.93 7.21
CA MET A 201 18.30 6.86 8.00
C MET A 201 18.49 5.49 7.33
N LEU A 202 18.26 5.43 6.00
CA LEU A 202 18.45 4.18 5.26
C LEU A 202 19.89 3.66 5.26
N TRP A 203 20.89 4.51 5.05
CA TRP A 203 22.28 4.03 4.88
C TRP A 203 23.04 3.96 6.21
N TYR A 204 22.84 4.94 7.09
CA TYR A 204 23.53 5.11 8.37
C TYR A 204 22.59 4.84 9.54
N GLU A 205 22.08 3.61 9.60
CA GLU A 205 21.24 3.14 10.70
C GLU A 205 22.00 3.22 12.03
N ARG A 206 21.40 3.92 13.00
CA ARG A 206 21.99 4.17 14.33
C ARG A 206 21.51 3.16 15.36
N ASP A 207 20.36 2.53 15.13
CA ASP A 207 19.85 1.47 15.97
C ASP A 207 20.61 0.18 15.71
N LYS A 208 21.49 -0.18 16.66
CA LYS A 208 22.29 -1.42 16.59
C LYS A 208 21.41 -2.68 16.54
N SER A 209 20.18 -2.62 17.07
CA SER A 209 19.25 -3.76 17.06
C SER A 209 18.66 -4.06 15.68
N ALA A 210 18.79 -3.12 14.72
CA ALA A 210 18.35 -3.30 13.34
C ALA A 210 19.26 -4.25 12.54
N PHE A 211 20.51 -4.45 12.98
CA PHE A 211 21.49 -5.29 12.30
C PHE A 211 21.29 -6.77 12.66
N LEU A 212 21.46 -7.64 11.66
CA LEU A 212 21.27 -9.10 11.82
C LEU A 212 22.46 -9.78 12.48
N TYR A 213 23.67 -9.28 12.25
CA TYR A 213 24.92 -9.85 12.75
C TYR A 213 25.85 -8.75 13.25
N GLU A 214 26.58 -9.04 14.33
CA GLU A 214 27.58 -8.14 14.90
C GLU A 214 28.66 -7.78 13.87
N GLY A 215 29.01 -6.49 13.79
CA GLY A 215 30.01 -5.99 12.85
C GLY A 215 29.61 -6.04 11.37
N SER A 216 28.37 -6.39 11.02
CA SER A 216 27.91 -6.47 9.63
C SER A 216 27.04 -5.27 9.20
N ASN A 217 26.88 -5.11 7.89
CA ASN A 217 25.93 -4.15 7.29
C ASN A 217 24.58 -4.79 6.91
N TRP A 218 24.36 -6.08 7.23
CA TRP A 218 23.08 -6.74 6.96
C TRP A 218 22.04 -6.29 7.99
N LYS A 219 20.94 -5.71 7.49
CA LYS A 219 19.89 -5.09 8.30
C LYS A 219 18.53 -5.71 8.02
N ARG A 220 17.65 -5.64 9.01
CA ARG A 220 16.22 -5.93 8.83
C ARG A 220 15.59 -4.84 7.98
N GLY A 221 14.79 -5.22 6.98
CA GLY A 221 13.99 -4.26 6.21
C GLY A 221 12.93 -3.58 7.09
N PHE A 222 12.18 -4.38 7.85
CA PHE A 222 11.21 -3.90 8.84
C PHE A 222 11.89 -3.77 10.21
N VAL A 223 12.55 -2.64 10.45
CA VAL A 223 13.15 -2.33 11.76
C VAL A 223 12.06 -2.33 12.84
N GLY A 224 12.30 -3.03 13.95
CA GLY A 224 11.29 -3.31 14.98
C GLY A 224 10.40 -4.53 14.70
N GLY A 225 10.53 -5.18 13.53
CA GLY A 225 9.82 -6.43 13.22
C GLY A 225 8.31 -6.28 13.00
N SER A 226 7.83 -5.06 12.76
CA SER A 226 6.41 -4.76 12.57
C SER A 226 6.16 -4.13 11.20
N TYR A 227 5.19 -4.65 10.45
CA TYR A 227 4.78 -4.09 9.15
C TYR A 227 4.04 -2.75 9.31
N GLU A 228 3.47 -2.50 10.49
CA GLU A 228 2.82 -1.25 10.89
C GLU A 228 3.81 -0.24 11.48
N PHE A 229 5.07 -0.68 11.65
CA PHE A 229 6.17 0.07 12.27
C PHE A 229 5.83 0.49 13.70
N LEU A 230 5.17 -0.37 14.48
CA LEU A 230 4.85 -0.08 15.87
C LEU A 230 6.01 -0.41 16.81
N LYS A 231 6.20 0.41 17.84
CA LYS A 231 7.10 0.14 18.97
C LYS A 231 6.31 -0.53 20.09
N ASP A 232 6.85 -1.62 20.63
CA ASP A 232 6.28 -2.33 21.78
C ASP A 232 4.78 -2.63 21.59
N GLU A 233 4.43 -3.24 20.46
CA GLU A 233 3.05 -3.57 20.08
C GLU A 233 2.10 -2.35 20.02
N GLY A 234 2.66 -1.15 19.88
CA GLY A 234 1.93 0.11 19.78
C GLY A 234 2.00 0.96 21.06
N MET A 235 2.47 0.42 22.19
CA MET A 235 2.62 1.17 23.44
C MET A 235 3.59 2.35 23.30
N GLY A 236 4.62 2.21 22.48
CA GLY A 236 5.56 3.28 22.13
C GLY A 236 5.15 4.10 20.90
N GLY A 237 3.94 3.88 20.37
CA GLY A 237 3.46 4.48 19.13
C GLY A 237 4.18 3.95 17.88
N ARG A 238 4.18 4.75 16.82
CA ARG A 238 4.80 4.39 15.53
C ARG A 238 6.26 4.82 15.48
N ASN A 239 7.13 3.89 15.10
CA ASN A 239 8.53 4.14 14.77
C ASN A 239 8.63 4.89 13.44
N LEU A 240 8.66 6.22 13.51
CA LEU A 240 8.69 7.10 12.35
C LEU A 240 9.97 6.93 11.51
N ASP A 241 11.12 6.75 12.17
CA ASP A 241 12.41 6.56 11.50
C ASP A 241 12.41 5.24 10.70
N ALA A 242 11.95 4.14 11.31
CA ALA A 242 11.84 2.85 10.63
C ALA A 242 10.86 2.90 9.43
N ARG A 243 9.71 3.58 9.59
CA ARG A 243 8.74 3.75 8.52
C ARG A 243 9.30 4.61 7.38
N ALA A 244 9.94 5.72 7.70
CA ALA A 244 10.55 6.61 6.72
C ALA A 244 11.68 5.91 5.97
N GLN A 245 12.53 5.16 6.68
CA GLN A 245 13.56 4.31 6.09
C GLN A 245 12.93 3.33 5.10
N PHE A 246 11.95 2.52 5.52
CA PHE A 246 11.37 1.47 4.68
C PHE A 246 10.76 2.05 3.40
N PHE A 247 9.91 3.06 3.51
CA PHE A 247 9.24 3.65 2.35
C PHE A 247 10.15 4.54 1.49
N TYR A 248 11.38 4.81 1.91
CA TYR A 248 12.36 5.49 1.08
C TYR A 248 12.99 4.58 0.01
N PHE A 249 13.13 3.26 0.28
CA PHE A 249 13.71 2.31 -0.69
C PHE A 249 12.75 1.22 -1.17
N ALA A 250 11.64 1.02 -0.46
CA ALA A 250 10.67 -0.01 -0.76
C ALA A 250 9.26 0.59 -0.84
N THR A 251 8.36 -0.14 -1.48
CA THR A 251 6.94 0.16 -1.49
C THR A 251 6.19 -1.11 -1.14
N VAL A 252 4.92 -0.94 -0.76
CA VAL A 252 4.03 -1.94 -0.15
C VAL A 252 4.49 -2.51 1.19
N ASN A 253 3.53 -2.88 2.03
CA ASN A 253 3.78 -3.70 3.22
C ASN A 253 2.68 -4.76 3.39
N THR A 254 3.04 -5.81 4.11
CA THR A 254 2.13 -6.88 4.52
C THR A 254 2.66 -7.50 5.81
N PRO A 255 1.78 -8.00 6.69
CA PRO A 255 2.17 -8.83 7.83
C PRO A 255 3.10 -9.98 7.43
N ALA A 256 2.87 -10.60 6.27
CA ALA A 256 3.61 -11.77 5.81
C ALA A 256 5.10 -11.51 5.55
N MET A 257 5.51 -10.25 5.31
CA MET A 257 6.93 -9.86 5.19
C MET A 257 7.64 -9.74 6.54
N THR A 258 6.89 -9.77 7.65
CA THR A 258 7.45 -9.75 9.01
C THR A 258 7.29 -11.08 9.73
N TRP A 259 6.55 -12.02 9.15
CA TRP A 259 6.34 -13.35 9.71
C TRP A 259 7.52 -14.29 9.43
N LYS A 260 7.84 -15.12 10.42
CA LYS A 260 8.75 -16.25 10.25
C LYS A 260 7.99 -17.47 9.72
N LEU A 261 7.72 -17.47 8.42
CA LEU A 261 7.10 -18.60 7.74
C LEU A 261 8.18 -19.48 7.08
N ILE A 262 8.28 -20.75 7.49
CA ILE A 262 9.20 -21.69 6.84
C ILE A 262 8.65 -22.05 5.46
N GLY A 263 9.44 -21.80 4.40
CA GLY A 263 9.09 -22.16 3.02
C GLY A 263 7.98 -21.32 2.37
N LYS A 264 7.51 -20.25 3.03
CA LYS A 264 6.48 -19.31 2.51
C LYS A 264 6.87 -17.87 2.85
N GLY A 265 6.40 -16.90 2.07
CA GLY A 265 6.66 -15.48 2.33
C GLY A 265 8.03 -15.00 1.89
N SER A 266 8.53 -13.93 2.50
CA SER A 266 9.83 -13.31 2.21
C SER A 266 10.35 -12.63 3.48
N GLN A 267 11.66 -12.67 3.72
CA GLN A 267 12.36 -12.03 4.85
C GLN A 267 13.59 -11.29 4.35
#